data_AF-A0A6N2LLN1-F1
#
_entry.id   AF-A0A6N2LLN1-F1
#
_cell.length_a   1.000
_cell.length_b   1.000
_cell.length_c   1.000
_cell.angle_alpha   90.00
_cell.angle_beta   90.00
_cell.angle_gamma   90.00
#
_symmetry.space_group_name_H-M   'P 1'
#
loop_
_entity.id
_entity.type
_entity.pdbx_description
1 polymer ?
#
loop_
_entity_poly.entity_id
_entity_poly.type
_entity_poly.pdbx_seq_one_letter_code
_entity_poly.pdbx_strand_id
1 'polypeptide(L)'
;MFTSLGIYAESFEIPFLECTSEFYAAEGMTYMQQSDVPDYLKHVESRLNEEQDRCKIYLDISTKKPLIATAERQLLERHISAILDKGFMMLMDGHRIEDLKRIYSLFLRVNALESLRQALSMYIRRTGQGLVMDEEKDKDMGKDVFEAFYKKDLAKDCFWEKVKHDNFWSTCFTKYSFSINQINRFALSLQLKTECGSQYWPTYPPMDVRLPHELNVYQDIFKEFYLSKYSGRRLMWQNSLGHCVLKAEFPKGKKELAVSLFQTVVLMLFNDAQKLSFQDIKDSTGIEDKELRRTLQFLA
;
A
#
# COMPACT_ATOMS: atom_id res chain seq x y z
N MET A 1 -47.06 -11.65 9.12
CA MET A 1 -47.70 -12.48 10.16
C MET A 1 -46.72 -12.72 11.33
N PHE A 2 -45.57 -13.36 11.13
CA PHE A 2 -44.58 -13.57 12.21
C PHE A 2 -44.03 -12.28 12.84
N THR A 3 -43.76 -11.26 12.01
CA THR A 3 -43.30 -9.94 12.46
C THR A 3 -44.35 -9.24 13.32
N SER A 4 -45.61 -9.26 12.90
CA SER A 4 -46.75 -8.71 13.65
C SER A 4 -47.03 -9.43 14.98
N LEU A 5 -46.59 -10.69 15.12
CA LEU A 5 -46.75 -11.52 16.32
C LEU A 5 -45.54 -11.45 17.26
N GLY A 6 -44.47 -10.72 16.89
CA GLY A 6 -43.27 -10.55 17.72
C GLY A 6 -42.38 -11.79 17.84
N ILE A 7 -42.67 -12.89 17.12
CA ILE A 7 -41.95 -14.17 17.21
C ILE A 7 -40.98 -14.43 16.04
N TYR A 8 -40.84 -13.46 15.14
CA TYR A 8 -40.04 -13.61 13.91
C TYR A 8 -38.58 -13.98 14.18
N ALA A 9 -37.93 -13.32 15.14
CA ALA A 9 -36.53 -13.53 15.44
C ALA A 9 -36.25 -14.97 15.92
N GLU A 10 -37.00 -15.42 16.93
CA GLU A 10 -36.78 -16.72 17.57
C GLU A 10 -37.27 -17.90 16.72
N SER A 11 -38.45 -17.76 16.10
CA SER A 11 -39.09 -18.88 15.40
C SER A 11 -38.65 -19.04 13.95
N PHE A 12 -38.06 -18.00 13.34
CA PHE A 12 -37.68 -18.03 11.92
C PHE A 12 -36.26 -17.53 11.69
N GLU A 13 -35.91 -16.32 12.13
CA GLU A 13 -34.64 -15.68 11.75
C GLU A 13 -33.41 -16.47 12.21
N ILE A 14 -33.38 -16.92 13.47
CA ILE A 14 -32.24 -17.70 14.01
C ILE A 14 -32.08 -19.03 13.26
N PRO A 15 -33.09 -19.93 13.19
CA PRO A 15 -32.96 -21.18 12.42
C PRO A 15 -32.61 -20.96 10.94
N PHE A 16 -33.20 -19.93 10.33
CA PHE A 16 -32.92 -19.58 8.94
C PHE A 16 -31.45 -19.21 8.70
N LEU A 17 -30.86 -18.41 9.60
CA LEU A 17 -29.45 -18.01 9.50
C LEU A 17 -28.51 -19.18 9.78
N GLU A 18 -28.85 -20.08 10.71
CA GLU A 18 -28.08 -21.30 10.98
C GLU A 18 -28.05 -22.21 9.75
N CYS A 19 -29.21 -22.53 9.17
CA CYS A 19 -29.28 -23.33 7.94
C CYS A 19 -28.56 -22.64 6.77
N THR A 20 -28.66 -21.31 6.65
CA THR A 20 -27.96 -20.56 5.60
C THR A 20 -26.44 -20.61 5.79
N SER A 21 -25.97 -20.55 7.02
CA SER A 21 -24.55 -20.68 7.36
C SER A 21 -24.01 -22.05 6.95
N GLU A 22 -24.73 -23.13 7.24
CA GLU A 22 -24.34 -24.49 6.84
C GLU A 22 -24.36 -24.66 5.32
N PHE A 23 -25.39 -24.15 4.65
CA PHE A 23 -25.52 -24.18 3.20
C PHE A 23 -24.33 -23.51 2.50
N TYR A 24 -24.02 -22.25 2.86
CA TYR A 24 -22.91 -21.54 2.24
C TYR A 24 -21.54 -22.07 2.64
N ALA A 25 -21.40 -22.68 3.82
CA ALA A 25 -20.15 -23.35 4.19
C ALA A 25 -19.86 -24.53 3.25
N ALA A 26 -20.88 -25.34 2.95
CA ALA A 26 -20.75 -26.47 2.03
C ALA A 26 -20.57 -26.02 0.57
N GLU A 27 -21.33 -25.00 0.13
CA GLU A 27 -21.24 -24.43 -1.22
C GLU A 27 -19.85 -23.84 -1.47
N GLY A 28 -19.35 -23.01 -0.54
CA GLY A 28 -18.03 -22.38 -0.63
C GLY A 28 -16.89 -23.38 -0.75
N MET A 29 -16.90 -24.44 0.06
CA MET A 29 -15.90 -25.51 -0.01
C MET A 29 -15.95 -26.26 -1.35
N THR A 30 -17.16 -26.62 -1.81
CA THR A 30 -17.36 -27.40 -3.04
C THR A 30 -16.89 -26.60 -4.26
N TYR A 31 -17.34 -25.36 -4.39
CA TYR A 31 -16.99 -24.51 -5.53
C TYR A 31 -15.50 -24.15 -5.56
N MET A 32 -14.87 -23.90 -4.41
CA MET A 32 -13.43 -23.57 -4.33
C MET A 32 -12.53 -24.76 -4.72
N GLN A 33 -13.06 -25.99 -4.72
CA GLN A 33 -12.38 -27.18 -5.21
C GLN A 33 -12.65 -27.45 -6.70
N GLN A 34 -13.85 -27.13 -7.19
CA GLN A 34 -14.30 -27.50 -8.53
C GLN A 34 -14.08 -26.41 -9.59
N SER A 35 -13.85 -25.16 -9.18
CA SER A 35 -13.74 -24.02 -10.08
C SER A 35 -12.47 -23.21 -9.85
N ASP A 36 -12.03 -22.51 -10.89
CA ASP A 36 -10.93 -21.55 -10.79
C ASP A 36 -11.36 -20.28 -10.06
N VAL A 37 -10.39 -19.59 -9.47
CA VAL A 37 -10.63 -18.38 -8.66
C VAL A 37 -11.46 -17.30 -9.36
N PRO A 38 -11.27 -16.97 -10.66
CA PRO A 38 -12.10 -15.98 -11.33
C PRO A 38 -13.59 -16.33 -11.34
N ASP A 39 -13.92 -17.60 -11.58
CA ASP A 39 -15.31 -18.05 -11.69
C ASP A 39 -15.93 -18.23 -10.31
N TYR A 40 -15.14 -18.67 -9.32
CA TYR A 40 -15.54 -18.62 -7.92
C TYR A 40 -15.96 -17.21 -7.49
N LEU A 41 -15.15 -16.20 -7.80
CA LEU A 41 -15.45 -14.81 -7.40
C LEU A 41 -16.71 -14.25 -8.07
N LYS A 42 -16.97 -14.61 -9.34
CA LYS A 42 -18.23 -14.27 -10.03
C LYS A 42 -19.41 -14.95 -9.35
N HIS A 43 -19.26 -16.21 -8.97
CA HIS A 43 -20.30 -16.95 -8.26
C HIS A 43 -20.63 -16.28 -6.92
N VAL A 44 -19.62 -15.91 -6.14
CA VAL A 44 -19.83 -15.18 -4.87
C VAL A 44 -20.53 -13.84 -5.09
N GLU A 45 -20.13 -13.07 -6.11
CA GLU A 45 -20.81 -11.81 -6.46
C GLU A 45 -22.29 -12.04 -6.81
N SER A 46 -22.61 -13.09 -7.58
CA SER A 46 -24.00 -13.47 -7.88
C SER A 46 -24.78 -13.79 -6.62
N ARG A 47 -24.24 -14.64 -5.73
CA ARG A 47 -24.90 -15.02 -4.47
C ARG A 47 -25.18 -13.82 -3.58
N LEU A 48 -24.22 -12.89 -3.44
CA LEU A 48 -24.43 -11.70 -2.61
C LEU A 48 -25.50 -10.77 -3.19
N ASN A 49 -25.63 -10.67 -4.52
CA ASN A 49 -26.70 -9.91 -5.17
C ASN A 49 -28.06 -10.60 -5.02
N GLU A 50 -28.12 -11.92 -5.23
CA GLU A 50 -29.33 -12.73 -5.02
C GLU A 50 -29.85 -12.58 -3.58
N GLU A 51 -28.97 -12.63 -2.58
CA GLU A 51 -29.33 -12.42 -1.18
C GLU A 51 -29.81 -11.01 -0.90
N GLN A 52 -29.19 -10.01 -1.53
CA GLN A 52 -29.60 -8.63 -1.40
C GLN A 52 -31.00 -8.38 -1.99
N ASP A 53 -31.34 -9.06 -3.09
CA ASP A 53 -32.67 -8.99 -3.70
C ASP A 53 -33.70 -9.82 -2.94
N ARG A 54 -33.32 -11.00 -2.43
CA ARG A 54 -34.16 -11.83 -1.56
C ARG A 54 -34.62 -11.07 -0.32
N CYS A 55 -33.71 -10.31 0.30
CA CYS A 55 -34.02 -9.46 1.45
C CYS A 55 -35.01 -8.33 1.13
N LYS A 56 -35.05 -7.84 -0.11
CA LYS A 56 -35.99 -6.76 -0.50
C LYS A 56 -37.41 -7.30 -0.67
N ILE A 57 -37.55 -8.56 -1.09
CA ILE A 57 -38.83 -9.11 -1.53
C ILE A 57 -39.52 -9.92 -0.42
N TYR A 58 -38.76 -10.69 0.37
CA TYR A 58 -39.35 -11.76 1.20
C TYR A 58 -39.08 -11.65 2.70
N LEU A 59 -38.03 -10.95 3.12
CA LEU A 59 -37.54 -10.98 4.50
C LEU A 59 -37.78 -9.67 5.23
N ASP A 60 -37.81 -9.73 6.56
CA ASP A 60 -37.80 -8.53 7.38
C ASP A 60 -36.48 -7.77 7.20
N ILE A 61 -36.54 -6.44 7.33
CA ILE A 61 -35.38 -5.57 7.20
C ILE A 61 -34.31 -5.88 8.24
N SER A 62 -34.69 -6.42 9.40
CA SER A 62 -33.77 -6.88 10.45
C SER A 62 -32.81 -7.96 9.95
N THR A 63 -33.29 -8.86 9.08
CA THR A 63 -32.56 -10.06 8.63
C THR A 63 -31.53 -9.74 7.56
N LYS A 64 -31.67 -8.60 6.86
CA LYS A 64 -30.79 -8.24 5.76
C LYS A 64 -29.31 -8.20 6.15
N LYS A 65 -29.00 -7.50 7.24
CA LYS A 65 -27.62 -7.34 7.70
C LYS A 65 -26.99 -8.66 8.16
N PRO A 66 -27.62 -9.47 9.05
CA PRO A 66 -27.04 -10.74 9.48
C PRO A 66 -26.97 -11.79 8.36
N LEU A 67 -27.91 -11.80 7.42
CA LEU A 67 -27.89 -12.72 6.29
C LEU A 67 -26.70 -12.47 5.35
N ILE A 68 -26.51 -11.20 4.93
CA ILE A 68 -25.38 -10.83 4.07
C ILE A 68 -24.05 -11.08 4.77
N ALA A 69 -23.94 -10.74 6.06
CA ALA A 69 -22.72 -11.02 6.84
C ALA A 69 -22.44 -12.53 6.97
N THR A 70 -23.47 -13.37 7.02
CA THR A 70 -23.33 -14.83 7.07
C THR A 70 -22.82 -15.36 5.72
N ALA A 71 -23.39 -14.91 4.61
CA ALA A 71 -22.90 -15.26 3.27
C ALA A 71 -21.46 -14.78 3.04
N GLU A 72 -21.13 -13.54 3.39
CA GLU A 72 -19.76 -12.98 3.30
C GLU A 72 -18.75 -13.79 4.13
N ARG A 73 -19.11 -14.18 5.36
CA ARG A 73 -18.24 -15.00 6.21
C ARG A 73 -17.96 -16.37 5.59
N GLN A 74 -19.01 -17.04 5.12
CA GLN A 74 -18.88 -18.41 4.62
C GLN A 74 -18.24 -18.48 3.24
N LEU A 75 -18.60 -17.59 2.32
CA LEU A 75 -18.13 -17.59 0.93
C LEU A 75 -16.84 -16.79 0.71
N LEU A 76 -16.50 -15.82 1.56
CA LEU A 76 -15.29 -15.01 1.39
C LEU A 76 -14.32 -15.20 2.55
N GLU A 77 -14.72 -14.84 3.77
CA GLU A 77 -13.80 -14.72 4.92
C GLU A 77 -13.01 -16.02 5.18
N ARG A 78 -13.70 -17.17 5.13
CA ARG A 78 -13.08 -18.50 5.31
C ARG A 78 -12.13 -18.92 4.18
N HIS A 79 -12.25 -18.30 3.01
CA HIS A 79 -11.54 -18.70 1.79
C HIS A 79 -10.50 -17.69 1.32
N ILE A 80 -10.28 -16.58 2.04
CA ILE A 80 -9.32 -15.52 1.68
C ILE A 80 -7.94 -16.06 1.32
N SER A 81 -7.36 -16.90 2.18
CA SER A 81 -6.04 -17.48 1.95
C SER A 81 -6.02 -18.34 0.70
N ALA A 82 -6.99 -19.24 0.54
CA ALA A 82 -7.09 -20.12 -0.63
C ALA A 82 -7.27 -19.35 -1.94
N ILE A 83 -8.06 -18.26 -1.94
CA ILE A 83 -8.27 -17.37 -3.09
C ILE A 83 -6.95 -16.69 -3.47
N LEU A 84 -6.22 -16.15 -2.50
CA LEU A 84 -4.95 -15.46 -2.75
C LEU A 84 -3.84 -16.41 -3.18
N ASP A 85 -3.67 -17.53 -2.48
CA ASP A 85 -2.59 -18.49 -2.73
C ASP A 85 -2.71 -19.16 -4.10
N LYS A 86 -3.95 -19.50 -4.52
CA LYS A 86 -4.20 -20.16 -5.81
C LYS A 86 -4.37 -19.20 -6.97
N GLY A 87 -5.07 -18.08 -6.75
CA GLY A 87 -5.59 -17.26 -7.86
C GLY A 87 -4.81 -15.98 -8.11
N PHE A 88 -4.18 -15.40 -7.09
CA PHE A 88 -3.68 -14.04 -7.21
C PHE A 88 -2.56 -13.90 -8.24
N MET A 89 -1.59 -14.83 -8.25
CA MET A 89 -0.50 -14.82 -9.24
C MET A 89 -1.05 -14.98 -10.67
N MET A 90 -1.94 -15.94 -10.89
CA MET A 90 -2.57 -16.17 -12.19
C MET A 90 -3.33 -14.94 -12.71
N LEU A 91 -4.03 -14.23 -11.82
CA LEU A 91 -4.78 -13.02 -12.19
C LEU A 91 -3.86 -11.86 -12.58
N MET A 92 -2.75 -11.71 -11.86
CA MET A 92 -1.74 -10.68 -12.14
C MET A 92 -0.99 -10.98 -13.45
N ASP A 93 -0.49 -12.21 -13.61
CA ASP A 93 0.25 -12.64 -14.80
C ASP A 93 -0.63 -12.69 -16.05
N GLY A 94 -1.91 -13.06 -15.88
CA GLY A 94 -2.89 -13.08 -16.97
C GLY A 94 -3.50 -11.71 -17.30
N HIS A 95 -3.04 -10.62 -16.67
CA HIS A 95 -3.56 -9.27 -16.82
C HIS A 95 -5.10 -9.18 -16.72
N ARG A 96 -5.69 -9.96 -15.80
CA ARG A 96 -7.14 -10.10 -15.64
C ARG A 96 -7.72 -8.96 -14.79
N ILE A 97 -7.70 -7.74 -15.35
CA ILE A 97 -8.11 -6.47 -14.73
C ILE A 97 -9.50 -6.57 -14.07
N GLU A 98 -10.51 -7.07 -14.79
CA GLU A 98 -11.88 -7.13 -14.27
C GLU A 98 -12.03 -8.07 -13.06
N ASP A 99 -11.29 -9.18 -13.07
CA ASP A 99 -11.31 -10.13 -11.97
C ASP A 99 -10.54 -9.59 -10.75
N LEU A 100 -9.48 -8.81 -10.96
CA LEU A 100 -8.77 -8.07 -9.90
C LEU A 100 -9.64 -6.98 -9.26
N LYS A 101 -10.42 -6.23 -10.05
CA LYS A 101 -11.42 -5.28 -9.52
C LYS A 101 -12.46 -5.99 -8.66
N ARG A 102 -12.89 -7.19 -9.07
CA ARG A 102 -13.86 -8.00 -8.33
C ARG A 102 -13.27 -8.48 -7.00
N ILE A 103 -12.03 -8.98 -6.99
CA ILE A 103 -11.32 -9.32 -5.73
C ILE A 103 -11.29 -8.12 -4.78
N TYR A 104 -10.88 -6.95 -5.26
CA TYR A 104 -10.78 -5.76 -4.44
C TYR A 104 -12.13 -5.39 -3.80
N SER A 105 -13.18 -5.36 -4.62
CA SER A 105 -14.54 -5.02 -4.17
C SER A 105 -15.08 -6.02 -3.15
N LEU A 106 -14.83 -7.32 -3.33
CA LEU A 106 -15.26 -8.36 -2.40
C LEU A 106 -14.46 -8.33 -1.10
N PHE A 107 -13.14 -8.12 -1.17
CA PHE A 107 -12.26 -8.10 0.00
C PHE A 107 -12.46 -6.85 0.87
N LEU A 108 -12.89 -5.74 0.26
CA LEU A 108 -13.32 -4.54 0.98
C LEU A 108 -14.50 -4.84 1.93
N ARG A 109 -15.44 -5.70 1.51
CA ARG A 109 -16.63 -6.04 2.30
C ARG A 109 -16.29 -6.81 3.59
N VAL A 110 -15.29 -7.70 3.52
CA VAL A 110 -14.83 -8.52 4.65
C VAL A 110 -13.61 -7.95 5.37
N ASN A 111 -13.22 -6.71 5.08
CA ASN A 111 -12.03 -6.06 5.65
C ASN A 111 -10.73 -6.89 5.48
N ALA A 112 -10.63 -7.66 4.40
CA ALA A 112 -9.52 -8.58 4.09
C ALA A 112 -8.40 -7.91 3.28
N LEU A 113 -8.41 -6.60 3.24
CA LEU A 113 -7.63 -5.82 2.32
C LEU A 113 -6.12 -5.82 2.66
N GLU A 114 -5.75 -5.97 3.94
CA GLU A 114 -4.35 -6.16 4.33
C GLU A 114 -3.78 -7.49 3.80
N SER A 115 -4.59 -8.55 3.72
CA SER A 115 -4.18 -9.83 3.12
C SER A 115 -3.90 -9.67 1.62
N LEU A 116 -4.74 -8.89 0.92
CA LEU A 116 -4.52 -8.56 -0.50
C LEU A 116 -3.22 -7.76 -0.71
N ARG A 117 -2.94 -6.79 0.17
CA ARG A 117 -1.69 -6.02 0.15
C ARG A 117 -0.47 -6.91 0.32
N GLN A 118 -0.53 -7.86 1.25
CA GLN A 118 0.56 -8.81 1.49
C GLN A 118 0.81 -9.68 0.26
N ALA A 119 -0.25 -10.21 -0.36
CA ALA A 119 -0.16 -10.97 -1.61
C ALA A 119 0.48 -10.15 -2.75
N LEU A 120 0.06 -8.89 -2.93
CA LEU A 120 0.66 -8.00 -3.92
C LEU A 120 2.15 -7.73 -3.63
N SER A 121 2.50 -7.48 -2.37
CA SER A 121 3.90 -7.26 -2.01
C SER A 121 4.77 -8.49 -2.28
N MET A 122 4.25 -9.70 -2.05
CA MET A 122 4.97 -10.94 -2.35
C MET A 122 5.12 -11.14 -3.85
N TYR A 123 4.07 -10.89 -4.63
CA TYR A 123 4.10 -10.95 -6.09
C TYR A 123 5.17 -10.01 -6.67
N ILE A 124 5.16 -8.73 -6.29
CA ILE A 124 6.12 -7.74 -6.77
C ILE A 124 7.56 -8.16 -6.44
N ARG A 125 7.81 -8.66 -5.23
CA ARG A 125 9.14 -9.14 -4.83
C ARG A 125 9.59 -10.32 -5.68
N ARG A 126 8.72 -11.30 -5.91
CA ARG A 126 9.02 -12.50 -6.70
C ARG A 126 9.30 -12.16 -8.16
N THR A 127 8.44 -11.37 -8.80
CA THR A 127 8.59 -10.96 -10.20
C THR A 127 9.80 -10.05 -10.37
N GLY A 128 10.04 -9.13 -9.43
CA GLY A 128 11.22 -8.27 -9.43
C GLY A 128 12.54 -9.05 -9.28
N GLN A 129 12.57 -10.06 -8.41
CA GLN A 129 13.72 -10.96 -8.29
C GLN A 129 13.96 -11.78 -9.56
N GLY A 130 12.91 -12.29 -10.19
CA GLY A 130 13.02 -13.04 -11.45
C GLY A 130 13.60 -12.19 -12.58
N LEU A 131 13.18 -10.92 -12.67
CA LEU A 131 13.68 -9.99 -13.68
C LEU A 131 15.16 -9.66 -13.46
N VAL A 132 15.59 -9.36 -12.22
CA VAL A 132 16.98 -8.98 -11.90
C VAL A 132 18.00 -10.11 -12.11
N MET A 133 17.55 -11.37 -12.07
CA MET A 133 18.43 -12.53 -12.22
C MET A 133 18.62 -12.97 -13.69
N ASP A 134 17.87 -12.39 -14.64
CA ASP A 134 18.08 -12.60 -16.08
C ASP A 134 19.19 -11.65 -16.59
N GLU A 135 20.43 -12.16 -16.64
CA GLU A 135 21.65 -11.40 -16.98
C GLU A 135 21.68 -10.82 -18.42
N GLU A 136 20.73 -11.20 -19.30
CA GLU A 136 20.76 -10.79 -20.72
C GLU A 136 20.02 -9.47 -21.05
N LYS A 137 19.28 -8.86 -20.12
CA LYS A 137 18.43 -7.66 -20.39
C LYS A 137 18.92 -6.36 -19.76
N ASP A 138 20.22 -6.24 -19.54
CA ASP A 138 20.82 -5.23 -18.66
C ASP A 138 20.79 -3.77 -19.18
N LYS A 139 20.50 -3.54 -20.47
CA LYS A 139 20.54 -2.18 -21.07
C LYS A 139 19.19 -1.46 -21.21
N ASP A 140 18.06 -2.17 -21.14
CA ASP A 140 16.70 -1.60 -21.14
C ASP A 140 15.91 -1.90 -19.85
N MET A 141 16.48 -2.72 -18.95
CA MET A 141 15.88 -3.22 -17.70
C MET A 141 15.21 -2.15 -16.83
N GLY A 142 15.84 -0.99 -16.65
CA GLY A 142 15.31 0.05 -15.75
C GLY A 142 14.02 0.71 -16.26
N LYS A 143 13.82 0.76 -17.59
CA LYS A 143 12.61 1.33 -18.22
C LYS A 143 11.56 0.26 -18.39
N ASP A 144 11.91 -0.94 -18.83
CA ASP A 144 10.97 -2.03 -19.02
C ASP A 144 10.38 -2.53 -17.70
N VAL A 145 11.14 -2.61 -16.61
CA VAL A 145 10.57 -3.08 -15.32
C VAL A 145 9.53 -2.09 -14.81
N PHE A 146 9.76 -0.78 -14.90
CA PHE A 146 8.83 0.23 -14.41
C PHE A 146 7.70 0.52 -15.42
N GLU A 147 7.97 0.55 -16.73
CA GLU A 147 6.96 0.74 -17.77
C GLU A 147 6.10 -0.51 -17.99
N ALA A 148 6.65 -1.73 -17.94
CA ALA A 148 5.86 -2.96 -18.03
C ALA A 148 5.02 -3.19 -16.77
N PHE A 149 5.49 -2.77 -15.58
CA PHE A 149 4.68 -2.86 -14.35
C PHE A 149 3.56 -1.81 -14.26
N TYR A 150 3.81 -0.56 -14.70
CA TYR A 150 2.88 0.54 -14.43
C TYR A 150 2.19 1.16 -15.66
N LYS A 151 2.76 1.03 -16.87
CA LYS A 151 2.33 1.82 -18.03
C LYS A 151 1.30 1.15 -18.94
N LYS A 152 1.06 -0.15 -18.81
CA LYS A 152 0.00 -0.84 -19.57
C LYS A 152 -1.14 -1.27 -18.64
N ASP A 153 -2.12 -0.38 -18.55
CA ASP A 153 -3.55 -0.64 -18.30
C ASP A 153 -4.01 -1.10 -16.90
N LEU A 154 -3.17 -1.70 -16.04
CA LEU A 154 -3.62 -2.20 -14.73
C LEU A 154 -3.86 -1.11 -13.68
N ALA A 155 -3.01 -0.07 -13.62
CA ALA A 155 -3.09 0.97 -12.57
C ALA A 155 -4.10 2.09 -12.90
N LYS A 156 -4.32 2.38 -14.19
CA LYS A 156 -5.26 3.41 -14.63
C LYS A 156 -6.71 2.91 -14.65
N ASP A 157 -6.97 1.69 -15.13
CA ASP A 157 -8.35 1.24 -15.34
C ASP A 157 -8.94 0.43 -14.17
N CYS A 158 -8.12 -0.28 -13.37
CA CYS A 158 -8.60 -0.94 -12.14
C CYS A 158 -8.92 0.03 -11.00
N PHE A 159 -8.19 1.14 -10.90
CA PHE A 159 -8.04 1.83 -9.63
C PHE A 159 -8.31 3.34 -9.67
N TRP A 160 -8.47 3.99 -10.83
CA TRP A 160 -8.50 5.46 -10.88
C TRP A 160 -9.90 6.09 -10.80
N GLU A 161 -10.98 5.44 -11.24
CA GLU A 161 -12.28 6.13 -11.34
C GLU A 161 -13.17 6.09 -10.09
N LYS A 162 -12.91 5.20 -9.11
CA LYS A 162 -13.66 5.17 -7.83
C LYS A 162 -12.85 5.43 -6.56
N VAL A 163 -11.53 5.57 -6.66
CA VAL A 163 -10.64 5.81 -5.50
C VAL A 163 -10.40 7.32 -5.30
N LYS A 164 -11.48 8.11 -5.26
CA LYS A 164 -11.44 9.47 -4.69
C LYS A 164 -11.76 9.49 -3.20
N HIS A 165 -12.27 8.40 -2.64
CA HIS A 165 -12.78 8.40 -1.27
C HIS A 165 -12.26 7.33 -0.31
N ASP A 166 -11.49 6.33 -0.76
CA ASP A 166 -10.92 5.36 0.16
C ASP A 166 -9.39 5.39 0.17
N ASN A 167 -8.86 5.72 1.34
CA ASN A 167 -7.46 5.76 1.70
C ASN A 167 -6.79 4.37 1.67
N PHE A 168 -7.32 3.39 0.96
CA PHE A 168 -6.87 2.02 1.11
C PHE A 168 -5.49 1.76 0.50
N TRP A 169 -5.25 2.17 -0.75
CA TRP A 169 -3.93 2.03 -1.38
C TRP A 169 -2.94 3.03 -0.79
N SER A 170 -3.37 4.24 -0.42
CA SER A 170 -2.52 5.16 0.32
C SER A 170 -2.08 4.55 1.66
N THR A 171 -2.94 3.83 2.39
CA THR A 171 -2.61 3.05 3.61
C THR A 171 -1.71 1.86 3.32
N CYS A 172 -1.87 1.24 2.14
CA CYS A 172 -0.98 0.19 1.62
C CYS A 172 0.43 0.67 1.25
N PHE A 173 0.59 1.97 1.05
CA PHE A 173 1.87 2.63 0.88
C PHE A 173 2.32 3.39 2.16
N THR A 174 1.40 3.66 3.09
CA THR A 174 1.65 4.38 4.36
C THR A 174 1.58 3.47 5.58
N LYS A 175 2.47 2.47 5.65
CA LYS A 175 2.90 1.98 6.98
C LYS A 175 3.94 2.91 7.65
N TYR A 176 4.20 4.06 7.04
CA TYR A 176 4.96 5.18 7.62
C TYR A 176 4.41 6.50 7.07
N SER A 177 3.27 6.95 7.57
CA SER A 177 3.00 8.40 7.56
C SER A 177 2.03 8.74 8.67
N PHE A 178 2.59 9.09 9.83
CA PHE A 178 1.84 9.88 10.79
C PHE A 178 1.65 11.27 10.20
N SER A 179 0.40 11.71 10.11
CA SER A 179 0.04 13.03 9.62
C SER A 179 0.24 14.04 10.75
N ILE A 180 1.10 15.03 10.54
CA ILE A 180 1.03 16.29 11.29
C ILE A 180 0.62 17.36 10.28
N ASN A 181 -0.65 17.76 10.36
CA ASN A 181 -1.10 19.03 9.86
C ASN A 181 -0.57 20.11 10.80
N GLN A 182 0.21 21.06 10.31
CA GLN A 182 -0.31 22.40 10.07
C GLN A 182 0.72 23.34 9.42
N ILE A 183 0.17 24.14 8.50
CA ILE A 183 0.64 25.45 8.03
C ILE A 183 1.86 25.41 7.10
N ASN A 184 1.57 25.72 5.82
CA ASN A 184 2.43 26.25 4.76
C ASN A 184 3.92 25.85 4.75
N ARG A 185 4.34 25.34 3.59
CA ARG A 185 5.73 25.01 3.20
C ARG A 185 6.15 23.58 3.61
N PHE A 186 7.17 23.07 2.94
CA PHE A 186 7.32 21.67 2.50
C PHE A 186 7.16 20.61 3.62
N ALA A 187 6.33 19.59 3.42
CA ALA A 187 6.14 18.50 4.40
C ALA A 187 7.03 17.28 4.08
N LEU A 188 7.74 16.77 5.10
CA LEU A 188 8.75 15.72 4.95
C LEU A 188 8.20 14.34 5.34
N SER A 189 8.49 13.33 4.51
CA SER A 189 8.29 11.92 4.87
C SER A 189 9.60 11.14 4.68
N LEU A 190 10.04 10.46 5.74
CA LEU A 190 11.32 9.76 5.82
C LEU A 190 11.09 8.24 5.75
N GLN A 191 11.79 7.58 4.82
CA GLN A 191 11.82 6.12 4.74
C GLN A 191 13.19 5.63 5.20
N LEU A 192 13.24 4.98 6.37
CA LEU A 192 14.48 4.43 6.91
C LEU A 192 14.66 2.98 6.46
N LYS A 193 15.76 2.69 5.76
CA LYS A 193 16.16 1.33 5.39
C LYS A 193 17.44 0.98 6.12
N THR A 194 17.35 0.07 7.09
CA THR A 194 18.54 -0.45 7.80
C THR A 194 19.06 -1.70 7.13
N GLU A 195 20.32 -1.67 6.69
CA GLU A 195 20.99 -2.81 6.06
C GLU A 195 22.10 -3.34 6.97
N CYS A 196 22.26 -4.66 7.01
CA CYS A 196 23.10 -5.36 7.98
C CYS A 196 24.45 -5.74 7.35
N GLY A 197 25.54 -5.20 7.90
CA GLY A 197 26.92 -5.68 7.70
C GLY A 197 27.72 -4.96 6.61
N SER A 198 28.79 -4.27 7.00
CA SER A 198 29.74 -3.58 6.11
C SER A 198 30.43 -4.50 5.08
N GLN A 199 30.35 -5.82 5.26
CA GLN A 199 30.98 -6.82 4.39
C GLN A 199 30.19 -7.11 3.10
N TYR A 200 28.91 -6.74 3.06
CA TYR A 200 27.99 -7.07 1.97
C TYR A 200 27.69 -5.88 1.04
N TRP A 201 28.21 -4.69 1.37
CA TRP A 201 27.92 -3.44 0.66
C TRP A 201 29.20 -2.71 0.25
N PRO A 202 29.19 -1.98 -0.88
CA PRO A 202 30.29 -1.10 -1.27
C PRO A 202 30.61 -0.10 -0.14
N THR A 203 31.89 0.23 0.01
CA THR A 203 32.30 1.28 0.95
C THR A 203 31.91 2.64 0.41
N TYR A 204 31.03 3.35 1.11
CA TYR A 204 30.67 4.72 0.79
C TYR A 204 31.44 5.69 1.70
N PRO A 205 32.01 6.78 1.16
CA PRO A 205 32.65 7.78 2.00
C PRO A 205 31.59 8.45 2.88
N PRO A 206 31.85 8.65 4.18
CA PRO A 206 30.95 9.42 5.02
C PRO A 206 30.91 10.86 4.50
N MET A 207 29.71 11.43 4.42
CA MET A 207 29.50 12.82 4.06
C MET A 207 28.82 13.54 5.22
N ASP A 208 29.52 14.54 5.75
CA ASP A 208 29.00 15.39 6.81
C ASP A 208 28.02 16.40 6.21
N VAL A 209 26.77 16.34 6.66
CA VAL A 209 25.71 17.27 6.25
C VAL A 209 24.93 17.70 7.47
N ARG A 210 24.61 19.00 7.54
CA ARG A 210 23.75 19.56 8.57
C ARG A 210 22.30 19.28 8.20
N LEU A 211 21.72 18.30 8.88
CA LEU A 211 20.32 17.96 8.72
C LEU A 211 19.44 18.94 9.53
N PRO A 212 18.26 19.31 9.02
CA PRO A 212 17.26 20.05 9.77
C PRO A 212 16.89 19.37 11.09
N HIS A 213 16.46 20.17 12.06
CA HIS A 213 16.20 19.72 13.43
C HIS A 213 15.19 18.57 13.46
N GLU A 214 14.15 18.65 12.63
CA GLU A 214 13.11 17.64 12.49
C GLU A 214 13.69 16.28 12.11
N LEU A 215 14.66 16.25 11.17
CA LEU A 215 15.31 15.01 10.75
C LEU A 215 16.23 14.43 11.82
N ASN A 216 16.95 15.27 12.56
CA ASN A 216 17.81 14.81 13.65
C ASN A 216 17.00 14.12 14.74
N VAL A 217 15.84 14.68 15.12
CA VAL A 217 14.93 14.07 16.11
C VAL A 217 14.55 12.65 15.70
N TYR A 218 14.21 12.42 14.43
CA TYR A 218 13.86 11.09 13.95
C TYR A 218 15.05 10.13 13.91
N GLN A 219 16.25 10.61 13.55
CA GLN A 219 17.45 9.79 13.61
C GLN A 219 17.76 9.35 15.04
N ASP A 220 17.61 10.24 16.02
CA ASP A 220 17.87 9.93 17.43
C ASP A 220 16.87 8.92 18.00
N ILE A 221 15.56 9.12 17.76
CA ILE A 221 14.52 8.17 18.18
C ILE A 221 14.80 6.78 17.59
N PHE A 222 15.14 6.72 16.30
CA PHE A 222 15.43 5.44 15.65
C PHE A 222 16.71 4.80 16.19
N LYS A 223 17.75 5.60 16.42
CA LYS A 223 19.02 5.14 16.98
C LYS A 223 18.82 4.54 18.38
N GLU A 224 18.06 5.20 19.25
CA GLU A 224 17.72 4.67 20.58
C GLU A 224 16.96 3.34 20.48
N PHE A 225 15.94 3.27 19.63
CA PHE A 225 15.17 2.05 19.39
C PHE A 225 16.04 0.89 18.86
N TYR A 226 16.94 1.17 17.92
CA TYR A 226 17.79 0.13 17.33
C TYR A 226 18.84 -0.37 18.31
N LEU A 227 19.46 0.54 19.07
CA LEU A 227 20.46 0.19 20.08
C LEU A 227 19.85 -0.53 21.29
N SER A 228 18.58 -0.24 21.64
CA SER A 228 17.89 -0.98 22.70
C SER A 228 17.63 -2.44 22.32
N LYS A 229 17.42 -2.72 21.02
CA LYS A 229 17.10 -4.05 20.51
C LYS A 229 18.33 -4.86 20.11
N TYR A 230 19.41 -4.20 19.71
CA TYR A 230 20.66 -4.83 19.26
C TYR A 230 21.87 -4.25 19.99
N SER A 231 22.19 -4.83 21.16
CA SER A 231 23.35 -4.43 21.96
C SER A 231 24.68 -4.76 21.27
N GLY A 232 25.68 -3.89 21.45
CA GLY A 232 27.03 -4.06 20.90
C GLY A 232 27.22 -3.69 19.43
N ARG A 233 26.19 -3.12 18.77
CA ARG A 233 26.29 -2.62 17.38
C ARG A 233 26.43 -1.10 17.35
N ARG A 234 27.15 -0.58 16.34
CA ARG A 234 27.26 0.86 16.07
C ARG A 234 26.49 1.19 14.79
N LEU A 235 25.65 2.23 14.85
CA LEU A 235 24.99 2.79 13.69
C LEU A 235 25.87 3.89 13.07
N MET A 236 25.97 3.87 11.74
CA MET A 236 26.55 4.96 10.95
C MET A 236 25.55 5.35 9.88
N TRP A 237 25.23 6.64 9.79
CA TRP A 237 24.27 7.18 8.83
C TRP A 237 24.97 7.48 7.50
N GLN A 238 24.44 6.94 6.40
CA GLN A 238 24.97 7.21 5.07
C GLN A 238 24.07 8.19 4.32
N ASN A 239 24.32 9.49 4.52
CA ASN A 239 23.49 10.58 3.99
C ASN A 239 23.38 10.58 2.45
N SER A 240 24.43 10.13 1.75
CA SER A 240 24.47 10.10 0.29
C SER A 240 23.46 9.16 -0.36
N LEU A 241 22.98 8.16 0.38
CA LEU A 241 21.99 7.18 -0.10
C LEU A 241 20.56 7.53 0.35
N GLY A 242 20.39 8.61 1.12
CA GLY A 242 19.08 9.00 1.62
C GLY A 242 18.19 9.56 0.52
N HIS A 243 16.93 9.15 0.54
CA HIS A 243 15.84 9.73 -0.25
C HIS A 243 14.69 10.14 0.66
N CYS A 244 13.98 11.20 0.28
CA CYS A 244 12.81 11.71 1.01
C CYS A 244 11.70 12.05 0.03
N VAL A 245 10.45 11.98 0.49
CA VAL A 245 9.31 12.50 -0.27
C VAL A 245 8.85 13.79 0.39
N LEU A 246 8.93 14.87 -0.37
CA LEU A 246 8.50 16.21 0.01
C LEU A 246 7.12 16.51 -0.57
N LYS A 247 6.23 17.09 0.23
CA LYS A 247 4.99 17.68 -0.27
C LYS A 247 5.20 19.17 -0.48
N ALA A 248 5.09 19.61 -1.73
CA ALA A 248 5.28 20.98 -2.16
C ALA A 248 3.94 21.59 -2.60
N GLU A 249 3.70 22.85 -2.24
CA GLU A 249 2.52 23.59 -2.66
C GLU A 249 2.90 24.62 -3.71
N PHE A 250 2.42 24.42 -4.93
CA PHE A 250 2.62 25.35 -6.05
C PHE A 250 1.34 26.15 -6.32
N PRO A 251 1.42 27.31 -6.99
CA PRO A 251 0.23 28.09 -7.36
C PRO A 251 -0.80 27.32 -8.18
N LYS A 252 -0.37 26.25 -8.88
CA LYS A 252 -1.22 25.36 -9.69
C LYS A 252 -1.68 24.10 -8.95
N GLY A 253 -1.42 23.99 -7.65
CA GLY A 253 -1.82 22.88 -6.80
C GLY A 253 -0.67 22.20 -6.06
N LYS A 254 -1.04 21.26 -5.20
CA LYS A 254 -0.12 20.49 -4.36
C LYS A 254 0.50 19.35 -5.15
N LYS A 255 1.79 19.09 -4.95
CA LYS A 255 2.56 18.02 -5.60
C LYS A 255 3.45 17.32 -4.59
N GLU A 256 3.73 16.05 -4.82
CA GLU A 256 4.69 15.28 -4.05
C GLU A 256 5.95 15.06 -4.90
N LEU A 257 7.12 15.32 -4.32
CA LEU A 257 8.42 15.28 -4.97
C LEU A 257 9.27 14.23 -4.25
N ALA A 258 9.63 13.15 -4.95
CA ALA A 258 10.63 12.20 -4.47
C ALA A 258 12.02 12.74 -4.83
N VAL A 259 12.81 13.09 -3.82
CA VAL A 259 14.10 13.78 -3.97
C VAL A 259 15.17 13.16 -3.09
N SER A 260 16.43 13.39 -3.41
CA SER A 260 17.55 12.95 -2.57
C SER A 260 17.58 13.72 -1.24
N LEU A 261 18.26 13.19 -0.23
CA LEU A 261 18.42 13.86 1.06
C LEU A 261 19.08 15.24 0.89
N PHE A 262 20.10 15.36 0.03
CA PHE A 262 20.75 16.64 -0.26
C PHE A 262 19.81 17.64 -0.90
N GLN A 263 19.00 17.21 -1.87
CA GLN A 263 17.96 18.05 -2.46
C GLN A 263 16.93 18.49 -1.42
N THR A 264 16.59 17.58 -0.50
CA THR A 264 15.61 17.84 0.56
C THR A 264 16.09 18.91 1.53
N VAL A 265 17.34 18.80 2.00
CA VAL A 265 17.95 19.79 2.91
C VAL A 265 17.98 21.17 2.24
N VAL A 266 18.34 21.24 0.95
CA VAL A 266 18.34 22.50 0.20
C VAL A 266 16.92 23.07 0.05
N LEU A 267 15.94 22.25 -0.35
CA LEU A 267 14.56 22.69 -0.54
C LEU A 267 13.90 23.15 0.77
N MET A 268 14.25 22.53 1.90
CA MET A 268 13.76 22.95 3.22
C MET A 268 14.26 24.35 3.61
N LEU A 269 15.41 24.82 3.14
CA LEU A 269 15.86 26.20 3.41
C LEU A 269 14.94 27.26 2.78
N PHE A 270 14.27 26.91 1.67
CA PHE A 270 13.28 27.79 1.04
C PHE A 270 11.95 27.85 1.82
N ASN A 271 11.83 27.10 2.92
CA ASN A 271 10.76 27.30 3.88
C ASN A 271 10.85 28.65 4.59
N ASP A 272 12.04 29.23 4.74
CA ASP A 272 12.23 30.49 5.49
C ASP A 272 12.69 31.65 4.59
N ALA A 273 13.25 31.35 3.42
CA ALA A 273 13.76 32.35 2.48
C ALA A 273 13.22 32.15 1.06
N GLN A 274 12.89 33.24 0.36
CA GLN A 274 12.47 33.17 -1.06
C GLN A 274 13.64 33.10 -2.03
N LYS A 275 14.82 33.57 -1.63
CA LYS A 275 16.06 33.57 -2.42
C LYS A 275 17.24 33.35 -1.48
N LEU A 276 18.15 32.48 -1.88
CA LEU A 276 19.37 32.16 -1.15
C LEU A 276 20.55 32.15 -2.13
N SER A 277 21.70 32.67 -1.72
CA SER A 277 22.91 32.56 -2.53
C SER A 277 23.52 31.17 -2.39
N PHE A 278 24.37 30.78 -3.33
CA PHE A 278 25.11 29.52 -3.26
C PHE A 278 25.93 29.39 -1.96
N GLN A 279 26.51 30.50 -1.50
CA GLN A 279 27.32 30.55 -0.29
C GLN A 279 26.44 30.35 0.96
N ASP A 280 25.27 30.98 1.01
CA ASP A 280 24.34 30.83 2.14
C ASP A 280 23.83 29.39 2.28
N ILE A 281 23.53 28.73 1.15
CA ILE A 281 23.12 27.33 1.12
C ILE A 281 24.26 26.43 1.60
N LYS A 282 25.49 26.69 1.15
CA LYS A 282 26.67 25.93 1.57
C LYS A 282 26.90 26.03 3.07
N ASP A 283 26.88 27.24 3.62
CA ASP A 283 27.15 27.48 5.04
C ASP A 283 26.05 26.91 5.95
N SER A 284 24.80 26.89 5.46
CA SER A 284 23.65 26.34 6.17
C SER A 284 23.63 24.80 6.14
N THR A 285 23.90 24.19 4.98
CA THR A 285 23.78 22.74 4.78
C THR A 285 25.06 21.96 5.06
N GLY A 286 26.23 22.60 4.98
CA GLY A 286 27.53 21.94 5.14
C GLY A 286 27.92 21.00 4.00
N ILE A 287 27.20 20.99 2.87
CA ILE A 287 27.47 20.11 1.73
C ILE A 287 28.73 20.60 0.98
N GLU A 288 29.58 19.66 0.55
CA GLU A 288 30.77 19.97 -0.25
C GLU A 288 30.43 20.66 -1.59
N ASP A 289 31.30 21.56 -2.06
CA ASP A 289 31.06 22.37 -3.28
C ASP A 289 30.72 21.53 -4.50
N LYS A 290 31.41 20.40 -4.69
CA LYS A 290 31.22 19.53 -5.85
C LYS A 290 29.83 18.91 -5.86
N GLU A 291 29.39 18.42 -4.69
CA GLU A 291 28.09 17.75 -4.55
C GLU A 291 26.95 18.76 -4.50
N LEU A 292 27.17 19.94 -3.90
CA LEU A 292 26.18 21.02 -3.88
C LEU A 292 25.91 21.56 -5.29
N ARG A 293 26.95 21.78 -6.11
CA ARG A 293 26.78 22.19 -7.51
C ARG A 293 25.98 21.17 -8.31
N ARG A 294 26.28 19.87 -8.14
CA ARG A 294 25.55 18.78 -8.77
C ARG A 294 24.08 18.78 -8.33
N THR A 295 23.84 18.89 -7.03
CA THR A 295 22.49 18.90 -6.43
C THR A 295 21.66 20.06 -6.97
N LEU A 296 22.23 21.27 -7.05
CA LEU A 296 21.55 22.45 -7.57
C LEU A 296 21.28 22.35 -9.08
N GLN A 297 22.16 21.71 -9.85
CA GLN A 297 21.93 21.49 -11.29
C GLN A 297 20.69 20.63 -11.57
N PHE A 298 20.32 19.73 -10.65
CA PHE A 298 19.10 18.92 -10.78
C PHE A 298 17.83 19.63 -10.28
N LEU A 299 17.98 20.73 -9.55
CA LEU A 299 16.87 21.51 -8.98
C LEU A 299 16.55 22.77 -9.81
N ALA A 300 17.49 23.23 -10.63
CA ALA A 300 17.35 24.36 -11.56
C ALA A 300 16.77 23.92 -12.91
#